data_AF-A0AAD9KFK1-F1
#
_entry.id   AF-A0AAD9KFK1-F1
#
_cell.length_a   1.000
_cell.length_b   1.000
_cell.length_c   1.000
_cell.angle_alpha   90.00
_cell.angle_beta   90.00
_cell.angle_gamma   90.00
#
_symmetry.space_group_name_H-M   'P 1'
#
loop_
_entity.id
_entity.type
_entity.pdbx_description
1 polymer ?
#
loop_
_entity_poly.entity_id
_entity_poly.type
_entity_poly.pdbx_seq_one_letter_code
_entity_poly.pdbx_strand_id
1 'polypeptide(L)'
;MEVKYLLDIVIYLTQRILIIALFLRQVTYIFMTYNNLLSTTLDECTYIVNGSDTFGGDETFRDLSYLTEPCIISNHINMAKNWYGYIGRFRMRAHGAKFYYHITYAESDCCMKLLLYLEPQMEMLRYHMSCLQMQSVLDPTSPQVITLSPNSPPSGCKVNVTSSGARIIDCFSGRILSSDIERNWYLAVSSCGSPDGLKFSYSLYIYGWVSNEHSYDNDCPMISYLSAARNNVLPISLISLQFSFVWISSLLNT
;
A
#
# COMPACT_ATOMS: atom_id res chain seq x y z
N MET A 1 27.32 -58.48 16.04
CA MET A 1 26.81 -57.39 16.90
C MET A 1 27.18 -56.00 16.36
N GLU A 2 28.26 -55.86 15.59
CA GLU A 2 28.76 -54.55 15.10
C GLU A 2 27.90 -53.89 14.00
N VAL A 3 27.23 -54.68 13.14
CA VAL A 3 26.48 -54.13 11.99
C VAL A 3 25.23 -53.35 12.41
N LYS A 4 24.57 -53.74 13.51
CA LYS A 4 23.36 -53.09 14.00
C LYS A 4 23.67 -51.69 14.56
N TYR A 5 24.79 -51.57 15.27
CA TYR A 5 25.25 -50.32 15.85
C TYR A 5 25.63 -49.28 14.78
N LEU A 6 26.25 -49.73 13.68
CA LEU A 6 26.55 -48.89 12.53
C LEU A 6 25.27 -48.39 11.83
N LEU A 7 24.24 -49.24 11.72
CA LEU A 7 22.97 -48.86 11.09
C LEU A 7 22.23 -47.79 11.92
N ASP A 8 22.20 -47.93 13.24
CA ASP A 8 21.55 -46.98 14.14
C ASP A 8 22.24 -45.60 14.12
N ILE A 9 23.58 -45.57 14.03
CA ILE A 9 24.36 -44.33 13.88
C ILE A 9 24.04 -43.64 12.54
N VAL A 10 23.96 -44.40 11.44
CA VAL A 10 23.65 -43.85 10.11
C VAL A 10 22.24 -43.27 10.08
N ILE A 11 21.25 -43.95 10.69
CA ILE A 11 19.87 -43.45 10.79
C ILE A 11 19.82 -42.16 11.64
N TYR A 12 20.55 -42.12 12.76
CA TYR A 12 20.60 -40.94 13.62
C TYR A 12 21.20 -39.73 12.91
N LEU A 13 22.32 -39.92 12.19
CA LEU A 13 22.99 -38.86 11.46
C LEU A 13 22.14 -38.35 10.28
N THR A 14 21.50 -39.25 9.53
CA THR A 14 20.63 -38.86 8.41
C THR A 14 19.41 -38.05 8.86
N GLN A 15 18.78 -38.42 9.98
CA GLN A 15 17.67 -37.64 10.55
C GLN A 15 18.12 -36.24 11.01
N ARG A 16 19.27 -36.13 11.67
CA ARG A 16 19.85 -34.84 12.09
C ARG A 16 20.17 -33.94 10.91
N ILE A 17 20.76 -34.48 9.85
CA ILE A 17 21.09 -33.74 8.62
C ILE A 17 19.80 -33.24 7.95
N LEU A 18 18.74 -34.06 7.89
CA LEU A 18 17.47 -33.67 7.28
C LEU A 18 16.81 -32.50 8.03
N ILE A 19 16.84 -32.51 9.36
CA ILE A 19 16.30 -31.43 10.20
C ILE A 19 17.09 -30.12 9.98
N ILE A 20 18.42 -30.20 9.93
CA ILE A 20 19.27 -29.02 9.67
C ILE A 20 19.01 -28.47 8.27
N ALA A 21 18.87 -29.33 7.27
CA ALA A 21 18.57 -28.92 5.90
C ALA A 21 17.21 -28.21 5.78
N LEU A 22 16.17 -28.71 6.47
CA LEU A 22 14.86 -28.07 6.51
C LEU A 22 14.89 -26.71 7.22
N PHE A 23 15.67 -26.59 8.30
CA PHE A 23 15.85 -25.33 9.02
C PHE A 23 16.59 -24.30 8.17
N LEU A 24 17.69 -24.69 7.52
CA LEU A 24 18.43 -23.81 6.59
C LEU A 24 17.56 -23.35 5.41
N ARG A 25 16.66 -24.20 4.92
CA ARG A 25 15.71 -23.85 3.86
C ARG A 25 14.68 -22.81 4.31
N GLN A 26 14.18 -22.90 5.54
CA GLN A 26 13.30 -21.88 6.09
C GLN A 26 14.04 -20.55 6.33
N VAL A 27 15.26 -20.59 6.85
CA VAL A 27 16.07 -19.38 7.10
C VAL A 27 16.42 -18.66 5.80
N THR A 28 16.80 -19.40 4.75
CA THR A 28 17.05 -18.80 3.42
C THR A 28 15.79 -18.20 2.80
N TYR A 29 14.63 -18.85 2.94
CA TYR A 29 13.35 -18.30 2.49
C TYR A 29 12.98 -17.00 3.22
N ILE A 30 13.22 -16.93 4.54
CA ILE A 30 13.01 -15.72 5.33
C ILE A 30 13.97 -14.61 4.89
N PHE A 31 15.25 -14.93 4.68
CA PHE A 31 16.26 -13.95 4.27
C PHE A 31 16.02 -13.40 2.86
N MET A 32 15.54 -14.21 1.91
CA MET A 32 15.16 -13.76 0.57
C MET A 32 13.91 -12.87 0.60
N THR A 33 12.94 -13.17 1.47
CA THR A 33 11.75 -12.32 1.64
C THR A 33 12.11 -10.97 2.27
N TYR A 34 13.07 -10.94 3.20
CA TYR A 34 13.51 -9.71 3.88
C TYR A 34 14.30 -8.77 2.95
N ASN A 35 15.20 -9.30 2.11
CA ASN A 35 15.98 -8.49 1.19
C ASN A 35 15.13 -7.87 0.05
N ASN A 36 14.05 -8.53 -0.38
CA ASN A 36 13.11 -7.94 -1.33
C ASN A 36 12.24 -6.82 -0.73
N LEU A 37 12.20 -6.69 0.59
CA LEU A 37 11.47 -5.63 1.32
C LEU A 37 12.33 -4.38 1.58
N LEU A 38 13.66 -4.46 1.42
CA LEU A 38 14.58 -3.36 1.71
C LEU A 38 14.90 -2.46 0.50
N SER A 39 14.32 -2.74 -0.68
CA SER A 39 14.56 -1.96 -1.91
C SER A 39 13.55 -0.82 -2.15
N THR A 40 12.73 -0.46 -1.17
CA THR A 40 11.96 0.80 -1.23
C THR A 40 12.74 1.85 -0.45
N THR A 41 13.59 2.59 -1.15
CA THR A 41 14.14 3.84 -0.63
C THR A 41 12.98 4.75 -0.27
N LEU A 42 12.92 5.13 0.99
CA LEU A 42 11.97 6.09 1.52
C LEU A 42 12.47 7.46 1.06
N ASP A 43 12.07 7.91 -0.12
CA ASP A 43 12.41 9.26 -0.57
C ASP A 43 11.66 10.26 0.31
N GLU A 44 12.44 11.14 0.95
CA GLU A 44 11.99 12.26 1.75
C GLU A 44 10.91 13.06 1.02
N CYS A 45 9.86 13.46 1.73
CA CYS A 45 8.87 14.40 1.21
C CYS A 45 9.58 15.74 0.90
N THR A 46 9.95 15.96 -0.36
CA THR A 46 10.48 17.25 -0.80
C THR A 46 9.32 18.22 -1.06
N TYR A 47 9.22 19.25 -0.23
CA TYR A 47 8.29 20.36 -0.38
C TYR A 47 8.82 21.34 -1.42
N ILE A 48 8.08 21.53 -2.52
CA ILE A 48 8.32 22.65 -3.44
C ILE A 48 7.03 23.46 -3.52
N VAL A 49 7.04 24.64 -2.90
CA VAL A 49 6.00 25.65 -3.06
C VAL A 49 6.45 26.64 -4.12
N ASN A 50 5.84 26.59 -5.30
CA ASN A 50 5.79 27.73 -6.20
C ASN A 50 4.33 27.94 -6.58
N GLY A 51 3.83 29.12 -6.21
CA GLY A 51 2.42 29.47 -6.27
C GLY A 51 1.92 29.87 -7.65
N SER A 52 0.60 30.11 -7.63
CA SER A 52 -0.32 30.66 -8.62
C SER A 52 -0.57 29.82 -9.87
N ASP A 53 -1.60 28.99 -9.79
CA ASP A 53 -2.47 28.69 -10.93
C ASP A 53 -3.91 28.47 -10.40
N THR A 54 -4.74 29.49 -10.54
CA THR A 54 -6.19 29.43 -10.27
C THR A 54 -6.89 28.76 -11.43
N PHE A 55 -7.49 27.58 -11.23
CA PHE A 55 -8.30 26.93 -12.27
C PHE A 55 -9.58 26.29 -11.74
N GLY A 56 -10.70 26.73 -12.33
CA GLY A 56 -11.88 25.91 -12.64
C GLY A 56 -12.84 25.58 -11.50
N GLY A 57 -13.50 26.58 -10.91
CA GLY A 57 -14.67 26.37 -10.04
C GLY A 57 -15.45 27.67 -9.84
N ASP A 58 -16.76 27.61 -10.09
CA ASP A 58 -17.77 28.67 -9.96
C ASP A 58 -17.56 29.58 -8.72
N GLU A 59 -17.49 30.89 -8.98
CA GLU A 59 -17.15 31.95 -8.01
C GLU A 59 -18.33 32.32 -7.12
N THR A 60 -18.88 31.40 -6.32
CA THR A 60 -19.90 31.75 -5.32
C THR A 60 -19.79 30.95 -4.01
N PHE A 61 -18.64 30.96 -3.35
CA PHE A 61 -18.62 30.68 -1.89
C PHE A 61 -17.56 31.51 -1.18
N ARG A 62 -17.99 32.66 -0.63
CA ARG A 62 -17.20 33.49 0.28
C ARG A 62 -17.23 32.87 1.67
N ASP A 63 -16.30 31.98 1.95
CA ASP A 63 -15.65 31.93 3.26
C ASP A 63 -14.21 31.41 3.07
N LEU A 64 -13.32 32.34 2.77
CA LEU A 64 -11.91 32.12 2.39
C LEU A 64 -10.96 32.39 3.58
N SER A 65 -11.46 32.21 4.81
CA SER A 65 -10.70 32.47 6.04
C SER A 65 -9.87 31.29 6.55
N TYR A 66 -9.86 30.13 5.84
CA TYR A 66 -9.12 28.92 6.23
C TYR A 66 -8.42 28.20 5.07
N LEU A 67 -7.78 28.93 4.14
CA LEU A 67 -6.79 28.32 3.24
C LEU A 67 -5.55 27.93 4.04
N THR A 68 -5.66 26.86 4.84
CA THR A 68 -4.51 26.10 5.31
C THR A 68 -3.73 25.64 4.09
N GLU A 69 -2.41 25.77 4.11
CA GLU A 69 -1.54 25.23 3.07
C GLU A 69 -1.91 23.77 2.75
N PRO A 70 -1.92 23.38 1.47
CA PRO A 70 -2.24 22.01 1.12
C PRO A 70 -1.20 21.07 1.71
N CYS A 71 -1.67 19.94 2.22
CA CYS A 71 -0.80 18.81 2.42
C CYS A 71 -0.43 18.22 1.06
N ILE A 72 0.87 18.24 0.71
CA ILE A 72 1.38 17.74 -0.57
C ILE A 72 2.16 16.45 -0.32
N ILE A 73 1.79 15.38 -1.03
CA ILE A 73 2.48 14.08 -0.95
C ILE A 73 2.80 13.62 -2.35
N SER A 74 4.09 13.42 -2.62
CA SER A 74 4.58 13.03 -3.93
C SER A 74 5.49 11.81 -3.81
N ASN A 75 5.36 10.86 -4.73
CA ASN A 75 6.23 9.68 -4.79
C ASN A 75 6.15 9.02 -6.17
N HIS A 76 7.01 8.03 -6.41
CA HIS A 76 7.01 7.14 -7.56
C HIS A 76 6.90 5.68 -7.11
N ILE A 77 5.97 4.95 -7.72
CA ILE A 77 5.70 3.54 -7.41
C ILE A 77 6.16 2.68 -8.58
N ASN A 78 6.94 1.64 -8.28
CA ASN A 78 7.29 0.58 -9.21
C ASN A 78 7.20 -0.77 -8.50
N MET A 79 6.12 -1.51 -8.77
CA MET A 79 5.82 -2.76 -8.09
C MET A 79 5.26 -3.79 -9.06
N ALA A 80 5.59 -5.07 -8.85
CA ALA A 80 5.04 -6.17 -9.64
C ALA A 80 3.56 -6.47 -9.31
N LYS A 81 3.02 -5.91 -8.22
CA LYS A 81 1.62 -6.10 -7.83
C LYS A 81 0.72 -5.08 -8.52
N ASN A 82 -0.49 -5.53 -8.89
CA ASN A 82 -1.48 -4.73 -9.62
C ASN A 82 -2.35 -3.83 -8.74
N TRP A 83 -2.17 -3.85 -7.42
CA TRP A 83 -2.92 -3.02 -6.47
C TRP A 83 -1.99 -2.49 -5.38
N TYR A 84 -2.10 -1.20 -5.09
CA TYR A 84 -1.35 -0.51 -4.05
C TYR A 84 -2.27 0.35 -3.19
N GLY A 85 -2.50 -0.11 -1.96
CA GLY A 85 -3.56 0.38 -1.06
C GLY A 85 -3.28 1.61 -0.23
N TYR A 86 -2.08 2.16 -0.29
CA TYR A 86 -1.55 3.01 0.78
C TYR A 86 -0.75 4.19 0.23
N ILE A 87 -1.24 4.83 -0.84
CA ILE A 87 -0.65 6.11 -1.28
C ILE A 87 -0.91 7.23 -0.26
N GLY A 88 -1.96 7.09 0.58
CA GLY A 88 -2.18 7.99 1.70
C GLY A 88 -3.42 7.65 2.53
N ARG A 89 -3.41 8.10 3.79
CA ARG A 89 -4.56 8.07 4.71
C ARG A 89 -4.75 9.47 5.27
N PHE A 90 -5.93 10.05 5.12
CA PHE A 90 -6.21 11.41 5.55
C PHE A 90 -7.49 11.49 6.36
N ARG A 91 -7.43 12.19 7.49
CA ARG A 91 -8.63 12.62 8.21
C ARG A 91 -9.02 14.00 7.69
N MET A 92 -10.22 14.11 7.15
CA MET A 92 -10.72 15.35 6.56
C MET A 92 -11.85 15.92 7.40
N ARG A 93 -11.90 17.26 7.52
CA ARG A 93 -12.99 17.96 8.20
C ARG A 93 -14.34 17.69 7.54
N ALA A 94 -15.40 17.84 8.31
CA ALA A 94 -16.74 17.93 7.77
C ALA A 94 -16.84 19.17 6.86
N HIS A 95 -17.53 19.01 5.73
CA HIS A 95 -17.83 20.03 4.71
C HIS A 95 -16.61 20.64 3.98
N GLY A 96 -16.55 20.42 2.65
CA GLY A 96 -15.74 21.25 1.76
C GLY A 96 -14.26 20.89 1.66
N ALA A 97 -13.83 19.75 2.19
CA ALA A 97 -12.47 19.26 2.03
C ALA A 97 -12.18 18.94 0.55
N LYS A 98 -11.03 19.34 0.04
CA LYS A 98 -10.68 19.23 -1.39
C LYS A 98 -9.48 18.32 -1.57
N PHE A 99 -9.56 17.45 -2.57
CA PHE A 99 -8.51 16.52 -2.92
C PHE A 99 -8.18 16.69 -4.40
N TYR A 100 -6.92 16.95 -4.71
CA TYR A 100 -6.41 16.99 -6.08
C TYR A 100 -5.30 15.97 -6.23
N TYR A 101 -5.13 15.48 -7.46
CA TYR A 101 -4.08 14.56 -7.82
C TYR A 101 -3.47 14.96 -9.16
N HIS A 102 -2.17 14.73 -9.24
CA HIS A 102 -1.38 14.71 -10.46
C HIS A 102 -0.77 13.31 -10.55
N ILE A 103 -1.16 12.51 -11.55
CA ILE A 103 -0.68 11.13 -11.72
C ILE A 103 -0.18 10.95 -13.14
N THR A 104 1.03 10.41 -13.28
CA THR A 104 1.66 10.14 -14.59
C THR A 104 2.11 8.69 -14.70
N TYR A 105 1.84 8.06 -15.85
CA TYR A 105 2.23 6.67 -16.13
C TYR A 105 2.32 6.41 -17.63
N ALA A 106 2.91 5.28 -18.04
CA ALA A 106 3.03 4.94 -19.45
C ALA A 106 1.66 4.65 -20.08
N GLU A 107 1.43 5.10 -21.32
CA GLU A 107 0.16 4.83 -22.02
C GLU A 107 -0.09 3.32 -22.24
N SER A 108 0.99 2.52 -22.35
CA SER A 108 0.93 1.06 -22.44
C SER A 108 0.29 0.39 -21.22
N ASP A 109 0.36 1.03 -20.05
CA ASP A 109 -0.07 0.47 -18.78
C ASP A 109 -1.53 0.86 -18.47
N CYS A 110 -2.23 1.44 -19.45
CA CYS A 110 -3.60 1.86 -19.28
C CYS A 110 -4.55 0.66 -19.08
N CYS A 111 -5.56 0.73 -18.22
CA CYS A 111 -5.97 1.92 -17.48
C CYS A 111 -6.05 1.67 -15.99
N MET A 112 -5.35 2.54 -15.25
CA MET A 112 -5.33 2.51 -13.80
C MET A 112 -6.61 3.11 -13.22
N LYS A 113 -6.94 2.75 -11.98
CA LYS A 113 -8.00 3.38 -11.20
C LYS A 113 -7.44 3.88 -9.88
N LEU A 114 -7.78 5.14 -9.56
CA LEU A 114 -7.61 5.73 -8.25
C LEU A 114 -8.88 5.45 -7.44
N LEU A 115 -8.70 4.85 -6.27
CA LEU A 115 -9.76 4.34 -5.39
C LEU A 115 -9.70 5.08 -4.06
N LEU A 116 -10.84 5.59 -3.61
CA LEU A 116 -10.98 6.33 -2.37
C LEU A 116 -11.86 5.53 -1.39
N TYR A 117 -11.26 4.76 -0.51
CA TYR A 117 -11.97 3.99 0.50
C TYR A 117 -12.29 4.84 1.74
N LEU A 118 -13.46 4.61 2.32
CA LEU A 118 -13.77 4.99 3.69
C LEU A 118 -13.31 3.90 4.66
N GLU A 119 -13.14 4.27 5.93
CA GLU A 119 -12.71 3.34 6.99
C GLU A 119 -13.49 1.99 7.03
N PRO A 120 -14.83 1.96 6.98
CA PRO A 120 -15.55 0.68 6.99
C PRO A 120 -15.28 -0.18 5.75
N GLN A 121 -15.02 0.44 4.60
CA GLN A 121 -14.69 -0.27 3.36
C GLN A 121 -13.25 -0.80 3.41
N MET A 122 -12.34 -0.02 3.99
CA MET A 122 -10.96 -0.44 4.22
C MET A 122 -10.89 -1.69 5.10
N GLU A 123 -11.72 -1.74 6.15
CA GLU A 123 -11.87 -2.89 7.05
C GLU A 123 -12.45 -4.14 6.37
N MET A 124 -12.99 -4.04 5.16
CA MET A 124 -13.45 -5.21 4.37
C MET A 124 -12.32 -5.84 3.56
N LEU A 125 -11.24 -5.10 3.28
CA LEU A 125 -10.13 -5.59 2.47
C LEU A 125 -9.36 -6.69 3.20
N ARG A 126 -8.99 -7.76 2.48
CA ARG A 126 -8.20 -8.88 3.00
C ARG A 126 -7.00 -9.15 2.11
N TYR A 127 -5.89 -9.59 2.70
CA TYR A 127 -4.63 -9.84 1.97
C TYR A 127 -4.76 -10.90 0.85
N HIS A 128 -5.73 -11.81 0.97
CA HIS A 128 -5.97 -12.89 0.00
C HIS A 128 -6.95 -12.47 -1.11
N MET A 129 -7.50 -11.25 -1.06
CA MET A 129 -8.36 -10.75 -2.13
C MET A 129 -7.54 -10.51 -3.39
N SER A 130 -8.11 -10.85 -4.53
CA SER A 130 -7.57 -10.46 -5.84
C SER A 130 -7.71 -8.94 -6.05
N CYS A 131 -6.96 -8.40 -7.01
CA CYS A 131 -7.08 -6.98 -7.38
C CYS A 131 -8.52 -6.58 -7.72
N LEU A 132 -9.23 -7.42 -8.47
CA LEU A 132 -10.63 -7.18 -8.84
C LEU A 132 -11.56 -7.23 -7.63
N GLN A 133 -11.31 -8.14 -6.68
CA GLN A 133 -12.08 -8.22 -5.43
C GLN A 133 -11.88 -6.98 -4.57
N MET A 134 -10.64 -6.48 -4.47
CA MET A 134 -10.35 -5.23 -3.77
C MET A 134 -11.06 -4.03 -4.43
N GLN A 135 -11.08 -3.96 -5.77
CA GLN A 135 -11.85 -2.94 -6.48
C GLN A 135 -13.36 -3.06 -6.21
N SER A 136 -13.91 -4.28 -6.18
CA SER A 136 -15.35 -4.52 -6.04
C SER A 136 -15.95 -4.19 -4.66
N VAL A 137 -15.11 -3.89 -3.67
CA VAL A 137 -15.58 -3.33 -2.39
C VAL A 137 -16.21 -1.94 -2.59
N LEU A 138 -15.82 -1.23 -3.65
CA LEU A 138 -16.43 0.02 -4.07
C LEU A 138 -17.44 -0.25 -5.19
N ASP A 139 -18.56 0.49 -5.17
CA ASP A 139 -19.47 0.53 -6.32
C ASP A 139 -18.72 1.17 -7.52
N PRO A 140 -18.64 0.51 -8.69
CA PRO A 140 -17.92 1.02 -9.86
C PRO A 140 -18.50 2.33 -10.40
N THR A 141 -19.74 2.68 -10.06
CA THR A 141 -20.40 3.94 -10.45
C THR A 141 -20.21 5.05 -9.40
N SER A 142 -19.66 4.71 -8.23
CA SER A 142 -19.43 5.66 -7.16
C SER A 142 -18.33 6.66 -7.54
N PRO A 143 -18.45 7.94 -7.13
CA PRO A 143 -17.37 8.93 -7.27
C PRO A 143 -16.09 8.56 -6.50
N GLN A 144 -16.13 7.54 -5.65
CA GLN A 144 -14.96 6.94 -4.98
C GLN A 144 -14.03 6.19 -5.95
N VAL A 145 -14.49 5.86 -7.16
CA VAL A 145 -13.72 5.17 -8.19
C VAL A 145 -13.46 6.12 -9.34
N ILE A 146 -12.19 6.48 -9.53
CA ILE A 146 -11.75 7.37 -10.60
C ILE A 146 -10.93 6.55 -11.59
N THR A 147 -11.46 6.35 -12.79
CA THR A 147 -10.73 5.69 -13.87
C THR A 147 -9.77 6.69 -14.50
N LEU A 148 -8.47 6.47 -14.33
CA LEU A 148 -7.43 7.28 -14.93
C LEU A 148 -7.32 6.86 -16.40
N SER A 149 -7.93 7.63 -17.29
CA SER A 149 -7.93 7.37 -18.72
C SER A 149 -8.27 8.64 -19.49
N PRO A 150 -7.62 8.91 -20.62
CA PRO A 150 -8.02 9.99 -21.53
C PRO A 150 -9.48 9.88 -21.99
N ASN A 151 -10.04 8.67 -21.99
CA ASN A 151 -11.44 8.40 -22.34
C ASN A 151 -12.42 8.65 -21.18
N SER A 152 -11.92 9.04 -20.00
CA SER A 152 -12.73 9.40 -18.83
C SER A 152 -12.51 10.89 -18.51
N PRO A 153 -13.28 11.81 -19.14
CA PRO A 153 -13.06 13.25 -18.96
C PRO A 153 -12.96 13.75 -17.50
N PRO A 154 -13.74 13.22 -16.53
CA PRO A 154 -13.63 13.64 -15.13
C PRO A 154 -12.27 13.34 -14.48
N SER A 155 -11.45 12.48 -15.08
CA SER A 155 -10.11 12.15 -14.58
C SER A 155 -9.03 13.18 -14.95
N GLY A 156 -9.32 14.08 -15.89
CA GLY A 156 -8.36 15.10 -16.33
C GLY A 156 -7.14 14.54 -17.07
N CYS A 157 -7.19 13.27 -17.50
CA CYS A 157 -6.08 12.62 -18.19
C CYS A 157 -5.93 13.09 -19.64
N LYS A 158 -4.69 13.32 -20.06
CA LYS A 158 -4.28 13.61 -21.43
C LYS A 158 -3.09 12.74 -21.81
N VAL A 159 -2.94 12.46 -23.10
CA VAL A 159 -1.75 11.76 -23.61
C VAL A 159 -0.72 12.81 -24.02
N ASN A 160 0.45 12.75 -23.40
CA ASN A 160 1.59 13.59 -23.74
C ASN A 160 2.68 12.73 -24.38
N VAL A 161 3.44 13.32 -25.30
CA VAL A 161 4.61 12.68 -25.91
C VAL A 161 5.85 13.34 -25.32
N THR A 162 6.68 12.53 -24.66
CA THR A 162 7.96 12.98 -24.09
C THR A 162 8.96 13.33 -25.19
N SER A 163 10.04 14.04 -24.84
CA SER A 163 11.13 14.37 -25.77
C SER A 163 11.82 13.13 -26.38
N SER A 164 11.76 11.99 -25.69
CA SER A 164 12.26 10.70 -26.18
C SER A 164 11.28 9.95 -27.10
N GLY A 165 10.08 10.50 -27.33
CA GLY A 165 9.02 9.89 -28.13
C GLY A 165 8.13 8.90 -27.36
N ALA A 166 8.38 8.67 -26.07
CA ALA A 166 7.52 7.82 -25.25
C ALA A 166 6.18 8.51 -24.96
N ARG A 167 5.07 7.76 -25.09
CA ARG A 167 3.71 8.24 -24.82
C ARG A 167 3.36 7.98 -23.36
N ILE A 168 3.04 9.05 -22.65
CA ILE A 168 2.65 9.02 -21.24
C ILE A 168 1.22 9.52 -21.09
N ILE A 169 0.49 8.96 -20.13
CA ILE A 169 -0.76 9.52 -19.65
C ILE A 169 -0.45 10.41 -18.47
N ASP A 170 -0.91 11.66 -18.56
CA ASP A 170 -0.78 12.70 -17.55
C ASP A 170 -2.16 13.15 -17.09
N CYS A 171 -2.49 12.86 -15.82
CA CYS A 171 -3.78 13.11 -15.23
C CYS A 171 -3.68 14.17 -14.14
N PHE A 172 -4.36 15.29 -14.34
CA PHE A 172 -4.50 16.33 -13.33
C PHE A 172 -5.97 16.69 -13.12
N SER A 173 -6.50 16.41 -11.93
CA SER A 173 -7.90 16.68 -11.59
C SER A 173 -8.09 16.68 -10.07
N GLY A 174 -9.31 16.97 -9.63
CA GLY A 174 -9.67 16.97 -8.22
C GLY A 174 -11.11 16.63 -7.94
N ARG A 175 -11.42 16.45 -6.67
CA ARG A 175 -12.74 16.17 -6.12
C ARG A 175 -12.93 16.99 -4.85
N ILE A 176 -14.16 17.44 -4.67
CA ILE A 176 -14.63 17.92 -3.37
C ILE A 176 -15.18 16.70 -2.65
N LEU A 177 -14.56 16.38 -1.51
CA LEU A 177 -14.98 15.29 -0.65
C LEU A 177 -15.91 15.87 0.41
N SER A 178 -17.20 15.88 0.10
CA SER A 178 -18.22 16.34 1.03
C SER A 178 -18.62 15.22 1.98
N SER A 179 -18.44 15.46 3.28
CA SER A 179 -19.01 14.62 4.34
C SER A 179 -19.59 15.50 5.43
N ASP A 180 -20.71 15.07 6.01
CA ASP A 180 -21.38 15.76 7.12
C ASP A 180 -20.63 15.59 8.46
N ILE A 181 -19.69 14.66 8.50
CA ILE A 181 -18.85 14.38 9.65
C ILE A 181 -17.39 14.26 9.21
N GLU A 182 -16.46 14.40 10.15
CA GLU A 182 -15.07 14.09 9.89
C GLU A 182 -14.90 12.60 9.55
N ARG A 183 -14.13 12.30 8.50
CA ARG A 183 -13.91 10.91 8.07
C ARG A 183 -12.47 10.64 7.69
N ASN A 184 -12.07 9.40 7.92
CA ASN A 184 -10.83 8.84 7.43
C ASN A 184 -11.02 8.33 5.99
N TRP A 185 -10.24 8.89 5.07
CA TRP A 185 -10.13 8.48 3.69
C TRP A 185 -8.82 7.74 3.45
N TYR A 186 -8.89 6.65 2.69
CA TYR A 186 -7.75 5.81 2.33
C TYR A 186 -7.65 5.77 0.80
N LEU A 187 -6.50 6.16 0.28
CA LEU A 187 -6.29 6.25 -1.16
C LEU A 187 -5.46 5.05 -1.64
N ALA A 188 -5.93 4.45 -2.73
CA ALA A 188 -5.29 3.32 -3.38
C ALA A 188 -5.26 3.49 -4.90
N VAL A 189 -4.29 2.87 -5.56
CA VAL A 189 -4.21 2.80 -7.03
C VAL A 189 -4.21 1.34 -7.45
N SER A 190 -4.87 1.06 -8.57
CA SER A 190 -4.97 -0.30 -9.08
C SER A 190 -4.92 -0.35 -10.61
N SER A 191 -4.28 -1.38 -11.14
CA SER A 191 -4.22 -1.71 -12.57
C SER A 191 -4.44 -3.21 -12.74
N CYS A 192 -5.66 -3.68 -12.44
CA CYS A 192 -5.93 -5.12 -12.36
C CYS A 192 -5.74 -5.89 -13.68
N GLY A 193 -5.70 -5.20 -14.82
CA GLY A 193 -5.43 -5.79 -16.14
C GLY A 193 -3.98 -5.68 -16.61
N SER A 194 -3.10 -5.00 -15.86
CA SER A 194 -1.70 -4.82 -16.27
C SER A 194 -0.88 -6.09 -16.01
N PRO A 195 -0.14 -6.61 -16.99
CA PRO A 195 0.80 -7.72 -16.77
C PRO A 195 2.07 -7.26 -16.04
N ASP A 196 2.41 -5.97 -16.12
CA ASP A 196 3.68 -5.40 -15.68
C ASP A 196 3.63 -4.81 -14.26
N GLY A 197 2.50 -4.96 -13.56
CA GLY A 197 2.31 -4.40 -12.24
C GLY A 197 1.82 -2.96 -12.26
N LEU A 198 2.28 -2.18 -11.28
CA LEU A 198 2.01 -0.76 -11.10
C LEU A 198 3.30 0.05 -11.23
N LYS A 199 3.34 0.93 -12.23
CA LYS A 199 4.45 1.86 -12.49
C LYS A 199 3.89 3.26 -12.76
N PHE A 200 3.99 4.16 -11.80
CA PHE A 200 3.44 5.51 -11.91
C PHE A 200 4.09 6.48 -10.93
N SER A 201 4.11 7.76 -11.28
CA SER A 201 4.42 8.86 -10.35
C SER A 201 3.14 9.55 -9.95
N TYR A 202 3.10 10.06 -8.71
CA TYR A 202 1.95 10.82 -8.23
C TYR A 202 2.36 12.02 -7.38
N SER A 203 1.47 13.00 -7.32
CA SER A 203 1.46 14.10 -6.36
C SER A 203 0.01 14.35 -5.93
N LEU A 204 -0.24 14.34 -4.63
CA LEU A 204 -1.55 14.56 -4.04
C LEU A 204 -1.56 15.92 -3.35
N TYR A 205 -2.64 16.68 -3.48
CA TYR A 205 -2.81 17.98 -2.82
C TYR A 205 -4.11 17.95 -2.03
N ILE A 206 -4.01 18.07 -0.71
CA ILE A 206 -5.12 17.83 0.21
C ILE A 206 -5.37 19.08 1.04
N TYR A 207 -6.58 19.61 0.93
CA TYR A 207 -7.04 20.79 1.64
C TYR A 207 -8.12 20.41 2.66
N GLY A 208 -8.11 21.06 3.82
CA GLY A 208 -9.07 20.78 4.90
C GLY A 208 -8.78 19.49 5.68
N TRP A 209 -7.50 19.08 5.72
CA TRP A 209 -7.05 17.98 6.55
C TRP A 209 -7.00 18.38 8.03
N VAL A 210 -7.16 17.41 8.92
CA VAL A 210 -7.08 17.59 10.38
C VAL A 210 -5.84 16.87 10.88
N SER A 211 -4.95 17.60 11.58
CA SER A 211 -3.83 16.99 12.29
C SER A 211 -4.34 16.21 13.50
N ASN A 212 -3.68 15.10 13.81
CA ASN A 212 -3.98 14.39 15.05
C ASN A 212 -3.50 15.27 16.22
N GLU A 213 -4.36 15.49 17.22
CA GLU A 213 -4.15 16.37 18.39
C GLU A 213 -2.87 16.08 19.23
N HIS A 214 -2.10 15.04 18.91
CA HIS A 214 -0.86 14.67 19.63
C HIS A 214 0.40 14.83 18.77
N SER A 215 0.29 15.35 17.55
CA SER A 215 1.44 15.70 16.71
C SER A 215 1.75 17.18 16.90
N TYR A 216 2.86 17.50 17.57
CA TYR A 216 3.35 18.87 17.72
C TYR A 216 3.94 19.44 16.42
N ASP A 217 4.07 18.63 15.39
CA ASP A 217 4.46 19.06 14.05
C ASP A 217 3.23 19.23 13.17
N ASN A 218 3.17 20.38 12.48
CA ASN A 218 2.21 20.72 11.41
C ASN A 218 2.41 19.86 10.15
N ASP A 219 3.06 18.71 10.29
CA ASP A 219 3.33 17.81 9.19
C ASP A 219 2.01 17.21 8.69
N CYS A 220 1.92 17.14 7.36
CA CYS A 220 1.01 16.24 6.67
C CYS A 220 0.89 14.94 7.46
N PRO A 221 -0.31 14.46 7.84
CA PRO A 221 -0.46 13.24 8.61
C PRO A 221 -0.21 12.08 7.64
N MET A 222 1.05 11.87 7.28
CA MET A 222 1.50 10.69 6.59
C MET A 222 1.76 9.66 7.67
N ILE A 223 0.77 8.81 7.90
CA ILE A 223 1.05 7.58 8.60
C ILE A 223 1.84 6.68 7.64
N SER A 224 3.16 6.74 7.75
CA SER A 224 4.08 5.76 7.20
C SER A 224 3.86 4.42 7.92
N TYR A 225 2.95 3.60 7.42
CA TYR A 225 2.97 2.18 7.77
C TYR A 225 3.37 1.35 6.55
N LEU A 226 4.67 1.07 6.51
CA LEU A 226 5.18 -0.24 6.13
C LEU A 226 4.13 -1.33 6.38
N SER A 227 3.73 -1.98 5.31
CA SER A 227 3.10 -3.31 5.32
C SER A 227 1.74 -3.44 6.05
N ALA A 228 0.65 -3.17 5.33
CA ALA A 228 -0.57 -3.93 5.57
C ALA A 228 -0.45 -5.35 4.98
N ALA A 229 0.47 -6.12 5.55
CA ALA A 229 0.37 -7.57 5.66
C ALA A 229 0.08 -7.97 7.13
N ARG A 230 -0.12 -6.99 8.02
CA ARG A 230 -0.46 -7.24 9.41
C ARG A 230 -1.95 -7.00 9.60
N ASN A 231 -2.74 -8.07 9.48
CA ASN A 231 -3.95 -8.37 10.25
C ASN A 231 -4.52 -9.73 9.78
N ASN A 232 -3.86 -10.80 10.26
CA ASN A 232 -4.41 -12.12 10.60
C ASN A 232 -3.29 -13.10 11.02
N VAL A 233 -2.29 -12.63 11.76
CA VAL A 233 -1.44 -13.53 12.56
C VAL A 233 -1.85 -13.29 13.99
N LEU A 234 -2.53 -14.28 14.56
CA LEU A 234 -2.82 -14.40 15.99
C LEU A 234 -1.57 -14.02 16.80
N PRO A 235 -1.72 -13.42 17.99
CA PRO A 235 -0.57 -13.19 18.85
C PRO A 235 0.05 -14.56 19.18
N ILE A 236 1.25 -14.83 18.66
CA ILE A 236 2.09 -15.92 19.17
C ILE A 236 2.67 -15.44 20.50
N SER A 237 1.79 -15.25 21.48
CA SER A 237 2.08 -15.32 22.90
C SER A 237 1.28 -16.53 23.37
N LEU A 238 1.97 -17.57 23.83
CA LEU A 238 1.50 -18.93 24.18
C LEU A 238 1.73 -20.00 23.10
N ILE A 239 2.96 -20.11 22.61
CA ILE A 239 3.58 -21.44 22.54
C ILE A 239 4.70 -21.40 23.58
N SER A 240 4.32 -21.66 24.83
CA SER A 240 5.27 -22.15 25.81
C SER A 240 5.93 -23.39 25.18
N LEU A 241 7.23 -23.29 24.95
CA LEU A 241 8.10 -24.46 24.78
C LEU A 241 8.06 -25.26 26.11
N GLN A 242 6.98 -26.00 26.32
CA GLN A 242 7.02 -27.24 27.06
C GLN A 242 7.06 -28.38 26.05
N PHE A 243 8.19 -28.48 25.34
CA PHE A 243 8.69 -29.82 25.03
C PHE A 243 9.32 -30.33 26.32
N SER A 244 8.45 -30.84 27.18
CA SER A 244 8.86 -31.63 28.33
C SER A 244 9.75 -32.75 27.83
N PHE A 245 10.96 -32.76 28.37
CA PHE A 245 11.82 -33.92 28.50
C PHE A 245 11.03 -35.12 29.05
N VAL A 246 10.35 -35.87 28.20
CA VAL A 246 9.85 -37.22 28.51
C VAL A 246 9.90 -38.00 27.19
N TRP A 247 10.55 -39.17 27.21
CA TRP A 247 10.86 -40.08 26.08
C TRP A 247 12.31 -40.10 25.55
N ILE A 248 13.31 -39.82 26.38
CA ILE A 248 14.63 -40.48 26.25
C ILE A 248 15.04 -41.01 27.63
N SER A 249 14.35 -42.05 28.10
CA SER A 249 14.84 -42.90 29.19
C SER A 249 14.46 -44.38 29.03
N SER A 250 14.06 -44.82 27.84
CA SER A 250 13.65 -46.22 27.58
C SER A 250 14.50 -46.96 26.54
N LEU A 251 15.64 -46.43 26.10
CA LEU A 251 16.51 -47.10 25.11
C LEU A 251 17.96 -47.30 25.59
N LEU A 252 18.17 -47.35 26.92
CA LEU A 252 19.47 -47.69 27.51
C LEU A 252 19.39 -48.78 28.61
N ASN A 253 18.31 -49.57 28.65
CA ASN A 253 18.26 -50.79 29.44
C ASN A 253 17.54 -51.90 28.65
N THR A 254 18.26 -52.49 27.69
CA THR A 254 18.26 -53.91 27.29
C THR A 254 19.21 -54.07 26.11
#